data_AF-A0A535YV66-F1
#
_entry.id   AF-A0A535YV66-F1
#
_cell.length_a   1.000
_cell.length_b   1.000
_cell.length_c   1.000
_cell.angle_alpha   90.00
_cell.angle_beta   90.00
_cell.angle_gamma   90.00
#
_symmetry.space_group_name_H-M   'P 1'
#
loop_
_entity.id
_entity.type
_entity.pdbx_description
1 polymer ?
#
loop_
_entity_poly.entity_id
_entity_poly.type
_entity_poly.pdbx_seq_one_letter_code
_entity_poly.pdbx_strand_id
1 'polypeptide(L)'
;MRITYRKSAIGYPHGQKATLTALGLRRLHQTVEREATPSVRGMVQKVRHLVSVDGAPADSTKGMSVLAALSESPATDEPST
;
A
#
# COMPACT_ATOMS: atom_id res chain seq x y z
N MET A 1 -1.96 -7.63 2.18
CA MET A 1 -2.11 -6.21 2.55
C MET A 1 -3.41 -5.67 1.97
N ARG A 2 -4.30 -5.15 2.83
CA ARG A 2 -5.62 -4.65 2.40
C ARG A 2 -5.57 -3.15 2.17
N ILE A 3 -5.83 -2.70 0.94
CA ILE A 3 -5.74 -1.28 0.55
C ILE A 3 -7.14 -0.74 0.30
N THR A 4 -7.51 0.35 0.95
CA THR A 4 -8.82 1.01 0.80
C THR A 4 -8.64 2.43 0.27
N TYR A 5 -9.38 2.80 -0.77
CA TYR A 5 -9.36 4.15 -1.34
C TYR A 5 -10.29 5.08 -0.54
N ARG A 6 -9.74 6.08 0.17
CA ARG A 6 -10.53 6.93 1.09
C ARG A 6 -10.76 8.36 0.62
N LYS A 7 -9.85 8.94 -0.15
CA LYS A 7 -9.94 10.36 -0.58
C LYS A 7 -9.86 10.44 -2.09
N SER A 8 -10.78 11.18 -2.72
CA SER A 8 -10.83 11.34 -4.17
C SER A 8 -9.53 11.90 -4.75
N ALA A 9 -9.10 11.36 -5.90
CA ALA A 9 -7.95 11.78 -6.69
C ALA A 9 -8.27 12.90 -7.69
N ILE A 10 -9.46 13.50 -7.62
CA ILE A 10 -9.79 14.71 -8.39
C ILE A 10 -8.83 15.84 -7.97
N GLY A 11 -8.26 16.54 -8.95
CA GLY A 11 -7.27 17.61 -8.71
C GLY A 11 -5.83 17.13 -8.49
N TYR A 12 -5.56 15.82 -8.41
CA TYR A 12 -4.20 15.29 -8.27
C TYR A 12 -3.52 15.00 -9.63
N PRO A 13 -2.18 14.97 -9.69
CA PRO A 13 -1.43 14.68 -10.91
C PRO A 13 -1.80 13.33 -11.54
N HIS A 14 -1.72 13.25 -12.87
CA HIS A 14 -2.03 12.02 -13.63
C HIS A 14 -1.27 10.79 -13.13
N GLY A 15 0.00 10.97 -12.71
CA GLY A 15 0.81 9.88 -12.16
C GLY A 15 0.19 9.21 -10.92
N GLN A 16 -0.46 9.96 -10.03
CA GLN A 16 -1.12 9.38 -8.85
C GLN A 16 -2.41 8.65 -9.23
N LYS A 17 -3.17 9.21 -10.19
CA LYS A 17 -4.37 8.57 -10.74
C LYS A 17 -4.03 7.23 -11.41
N ALA A 18 -2.95 7.19 -12.19
CA ALA A 18 -2.45 5.96 -12.81
C ALA A 18 -2.04 4.92 -11.77
N THR A 19 -1.38 5.34 -10.68
CA THR A 19 -1.02 4.44 -9.57
C THR A 19 -2.25 3.83 -8.89
N LEU A 20 -3.30 4.62 -8.64
CA LEU A 20 -4.56 4.09 -8.08
C LEU A 20 -5.20 3.05 -9.02
N THR A 21 -5.25 3.34 -10.33
CA THR A 21 -5.77 2.40 -11.32
C THR A 21 -4.93 1.11 -11.38
N ALA A 22 -3.59 1.22 -11.33
CA ALA A 22 -2.69 0.07 -11.32
C ALA A 22 -2.87 -0.82 -10.08
N LEU A 23 -3.14 -0.21 -8.91
CA LEU A 23 -3.48 -0.94 -7.70
C LEU A 23 -4.86 -1.62 -7.79
N GLY A 24 -5.72 -1.18 -8.72
CA GLY A 24 -7.08 -1.69 -8.93
C GLY A 24 -8.17 -0.86 -8.24
N LEU A 25 -7.84 0.34 -7.77
CA LEU A 25 -8.74 1.23 -7.03
C LEU A 25 -9.43 2.18 -8.01
N ARG A 26 -10.65 1.83 -8.43
CA ARG A 26 -11.44 2.58 -9.42
C ARG A 26 -12.53 3.45 -8.78
N ARG A 27 -13.01 3.09 -7.59
CA ARG A 27 -14.13 3.75 -6.90
C ARG A 27 -13.77 4.08 -5.45
N LEU A 28 -14.28 5.20 -4.93
CA LEU A 28 -14.09 5.58 -3.54
C LEU A 28 -14.65 4.49 -2.60
N HIS A 29 -13.99 4.28 -1.47
CA HIS A 29 -14.24 3.21 -0.48
C HIS A 29 -14.05 1.78 -0.97
N GLN A 30 -13.62 1.58 -2.23
CA GLN A 30 -13.23 0.27 -2.71
C GLN A 30 -12.02 -0.23 -1.93
N THR A 31 -12.06 -1.51 -1.58
CA THR A 31 -10.98 -2.21 -0.93
C THR A 31 -10.45 -3.31 -1.84
N VAL A 32 -9.13 -3.42 -1.96
CA VAL A 32 -8.44 -4.43 -2.78
C VAL A 32 -7.35 -5.07 -1.94
N GLU A 33 -7.22 -6.38 -2.05
CA GLU A 33 -6.15 -7.14 -1.42
C GLU A 33 -5.00 -7.32 -2.40
N ARG A 34 -3.78 -7.03 -1.93
CA ARG A 34 -2.54 -7.20 -2.69
C ARG A 34 -1.46 -7.82 -1.81
N GLU A 35 -0.52 -8.48 -2.46
CA GLU A 35 0.70 -8.98 -1.83
C GLU A 35 1.58 -7.81 -1.38
N ALA A 36 2.27 -7.97 -0.24
CA ALA A 36 3.12 -6.95 0.36
C ALA A 36 4.51 -6.86 -0.31
N THR A 37 4.54 -6.76 -1.64
CA THR A 37 5.79 -6.64 -2.40
C THR A 37 6.39 -5.23 -2.25
N PRO A 38 7.72 -5.06 -2.33
CA PRO A 38 8.35 -3.74 -2.26
C PRO A 38 7.81 -2.77 -3.32
N SER A 39 7.47 -3.27 -4.52
CA SER A 39 6.84 -2.49 -5.58
C SER A 39 5.46 -1.95 -5.19
N VAL A 40 4.60 -2.77 -4.58
CA VAL A 40 3.28 -2.35 -4.09
C VAL A 40 3.42 -1.34 -2.95
N ARG A 41 4.38 -1.56 -2.05
CA ARG A 41 4.68 -0.61 -0.96
C ARG A 41 5.10 0.76 -1.50
N GLY A 42 5.99 0.81 -2.49
CA GLY A 42 6.39 2.07 -3.14
C GLY A 42 5.24 2.78 -3.85
N MET A 43 4.37 2.03 -4.54
CA MET A 43 3.15 2.57 -5.14
C MET A 43 2.23 3.18 -4.09
N VAL A 44 1.98 2.47 -2.99
CA VAL A 44 1.13 2.93 -1.89
C VAL A 44 1.72 4.16 -1.21
N GLN A 45 3.04 4.20 -1.02
CA GLN A 45 3.74 5.34 -0.44
C GLN A 45 3.59 6.61 -1.29
N LYS A 46 3.52 6.49 -2.62
CA LYS A 46 3.26 7.61 -3.53
C LYS A 46 1.85 8.20 -3.36
N VAL A 47 0.87 7.37 -3.01
CA VAL A 47 -0.55 7.74 -2.86
C VAL A 47 -1.06 7.65 -1.41
N ARG A 48 -0.15 7.70 -0.43
CA ARG A 48 -0.43 7.45 1.00
C ARG A 48 -1.57 8.28 1.62
N HIS A 49 -1.80 9.48 1.10
CA HIS A 49 -2.85 10.40 1.53
C HIS A 49 -4.21 10.18 0.86
N LEU A 50 -4.26 9.28 -0.12
CA LEU A 50 -5.47 8.86 -0.81
C LEU A 50 -5.98 7.52 -0.30
N VAL A 51 -5.11 6.71 0.31
CA VAL A 51 -5.40 5.32 0.66
C VAL A 51 -5.18 5.01 2.15
N SER A 52 -5.80 3.93 2.58
CA SER A 52 -5.59 3.31 3.89
C SER A 52 -5.12 1.88 3.72
N VAL A 53 -4.26 1.43 4.62
CA VAL A 53 -3.72 0.07 4.66
C VAL A 53 -4.20 -0.60 5.93
N ASP A 54 -4.87 -1.75 5.80
CA ASP A 54 -5.38 -2.55 6.92
C ASP A 54 -6.23 -1.74 7.93
N GLY A 55 -6.96 -0.73 7.44
CA GLY A 55 -7.81 0.14 8.25
C GLY A 55 -7.07 1.33 8.91
N ALA A 56 -5.75 1.45 8.74
CA ALA A 56 -4.98 2.61 9.16
C ALA A 56 -4.75 3.60 7.99
N PRO A 57 -4.75 4.92 8.20
CA PRO A 57 -4.26 5.87 7.21
C PRO A 57 -2.79 5.58 6.89
N ALA A 58 -2.46 5.47 5.59
CA ALA A 58 -1.09 5.14 5.18
C ALA A 58 -0.08 6.27 5.50
N ASP A 59 -0.56 7.48 5.76
CA ASP A 59 0.24 8.62 6.24
C ASP A 59 0.62 8.54 7.72
N SER A 60 -0.03 7.68 8.53
CA SER A 60 0.21 7.63 9.98
C SER A 60 1.39 6.74 10.34
N THR A 61 2.06 7.05 11.46
CA THR A 61 3.13 6.22 12.05
C THR A 61 2.71 4.76 12.21
N LYS A 62 1.42 4.51 12.48
CA LYS A 62 0.80 3.18 12.56
C LYS A 62 0.72 2.46 11.20
N GLY A 63 0.48 3.17 10.11
CA GLY A 63 0.51 2.63 8.74
C GLY A 63 1.94 2.36 8.25
N MET A 64 2.88 3.24 8.60
CA MET A 64 4.30 3.08 8.27
C MET A 64 4.93 1.89 9.00
N SER A 65 4.54 1.63 10.26
CA SER A 65 5.01 0.47 11.03
C SER A 65 4.47 -0.85 10.49
N VAL A 66 3.23 -0.89 9.98
CA VAL A 66 2.67 -2.10 9.34
C VAL A 66 3.39 -2.42 8.02
N LEU A 67 3.80 -1.39 7.26
CA LEU A 67 4.60 -1.57 6.03
C LEU A 67 6.03 -2.04 6.31
N ALA A 68 6.60 -1.66 7.48
CA ALA A 68 7.94 -2.05 7.92
C ALA A 68 7.96 -3.45 8.58
N ALA A 69 6.97 -3.79 9.42
CA ALA A 69 6.92 -5.07 10.15
C ALA A 69 6.71 -6.29 9.24
N LEU A 70 6.18 -6.12 8.03
CA LEU A 70 6.13 -7.18 7.01
C LEU A 70 7.48 -7.41 6.30
N SER A 71 8.58 -6.84 6.81
CA SER A 71 9.96 -7.08 6.32
C SER A 71 10.85 -7.88 7.28
N GLU A 72 10.32 -8.43 8.37
CA GLU A 72 11.06 -9.38 9.21
C GLU A 72 10.64 -10.82 8.87
N SER A 73 11.02 -11.28 7.68
CA SER A 73 11.33 -12.69 7.53
C SER A 73 12.83 -12.81 7.82
N PRO A 74 13.25 -13.48 8.90
CA PRO A 74 14.60 -13.99 8.94
C PRO A 74 14.66 -15.09 7.88
N ALA A 75 15.01 -14.69 6.66
CA ALA A 75 15.64 -15.58 5.71
C ALA A 75 17.04 -15.91 6.27
N THR A 76 17.08 -16.69 7.35
CA THR A 76 18.20 -17.59 7.55
C THR A 76 17.85 -18.82 6.73
N ASP A 77 18.28 -18.76 5.49
CA ASP A 77 18.69 -19.90 4.71
C ASP A 77 19.68 -20.69 5.59
N GLU A 78 19.20 -21.70 6.32
CA GLU A 78 20.04 -22.79 6.83
C GLU A 78 20.01 -23.85 5.74
N PRO A 79 20.98 -23.87 4.80
CA PRO A 79 21.15 -25.02 3.95
C PRO A 79 21.52 -26.19 4.86
N SER A 80 20.64 -27.18 4.89
CA SER A 80 20.91 -28.47 5.48
C SER A 80 22.15 -29.07 4.79
N THR A 81 23.31 -29.08 5.45
CA THR A 81 24.42 -30.02 5.25
C THR A 81 25.31 -30.02 6.50
#